data_AF-A0A0A1MV17-F1
#
_entry.id   AF-A0A0A1MV17-F1
#
_cell.length_a   1.000
_cell.length_b   1.000
_cell.length_c   1.000
_cell.angle_alpha   90.00
_cell.angle_beta   90.00
_cell.angle_gamma   90.00
#
_symmetry.space_group_name_H-M   'P 1'
#
loop_
_entity.id
_entity.type
_entity.pdbx_description
1 polymer ?
#
loop_
_entity_poly.entity_id
_entity_poly.type
_entity_poly.pdbx_seq_one_letter_code
_entity_poly.pdbx_strand_id
1 'polypeptide(L)'
;MIQVPGDWQNELRMVNANQENSLGYGSYYLKVLLPDASPPFLGLRLNNIHTAVNIRVNGQLVESVNYPTAEKTEQSHIRGPITSLFYADPDKRELEIILQISNHELPFAGGVDQTVSYGTAEDVNQETNLSRFLQLTVIIILFLHALYAFAIFLMNKGKRQT
;
A
#
# COMPACT_ATOMS: atom_id res chain seq x y z
N MET A 1 -1.01 16.90 15.01
CA MET A 1 -1.31 16.50 13.62
C MET A 1 -0.03 15.95 13.03
N ILE A 2 -0.07 14.80 12.36
CA ILE A 2 1.11 14.10 11.82
C ILE A 2 1.15 14.35 10.30
N GLN A 3 2.34 14.62 9.75
CA GLN A 3 2.49 14.68 8.30
C GLN A 3 2.48 13.26 7.72
N VAL A 4 1.69 13.07 6.66
CA VAL A 4 1.56 11.80 5.94
C VAL A 4 2.23 11.94 4.57
N PRO A 5 3.10 11.00 4.15
CA PRO A 5 3.49 9.77 4.87
C PRO A 5 4.46 10.03 6.04
N GLY A 6 4.33 9.24 7.11
CA GLY A 6 5.18 9.35 8.30
C GLY A 6 4.83 8.33 9.39
N ASP A 7 5.84 7.92 10.17
CA ASP A 7 5.67 7.05 11.34
C ASP A 7 5.24 7.89 12.55
N TRP A 8 4.20 7.43 13.24
CA TRP A 8 3.70 8.06 14.47
C TRP A 8 4.53 7.75 15.74
N GLN A 9 5.63 6.99 15.64
CA GLN A 9 6.44 6.57 16.79
C GLN A 9 6.88 7.75 17.65
N ASN A 10 7.36 8.81 17.01
CA ASN A 10 7.89 9.98 17.72
C ASN A 10 6.77 10.71 18.47
N GLU A 11 5.58 10.78 17.89
CA GLU A 11 4.40 11.39 18.47
C GLU A 11 3.85 10.54 19.61
N LEU A 12 3.84 9.22 19.47
CA LEU A 12 3.47 8.31 20.57
C LEU A 12 4.44 8.44 21.75
N ARG A 13 5.75 8.60 21.49
CA ARG A 13 6.77 8.87 22.53
C ARG A 13 6.58 10.21 23.23
N MET A 14 6.10 11.23 22.52
CA MET A 14 5.78 12.54 23.11
C MET A 14 4.57 12.46 24.05
N VAL A 15 3.60 11.59 23.76
CA VAL A 15 2.39 11.40 24.58
C VAL A 15 2.66 10.47 25.76
N ASN A 16 3.44 9.42 25.56
CA ASN A 16 3.82 8.47 26.58
C ASN A 16 5.32 8.17 26.49
N ALA A 17 6.10 8.75 27.40
CA ALA A 17 7.55 8.62 27.42
C ALA A 17 8.04 7.16 27.57
N ASN A 18 7.19 6.26 28.09
CA ASN A 18 7.49 4.83 28.22
C ASN A 18 7.13 4.01 26.97
N GLN A 19 6.55 4.65 25.94
CA GLN A 19 6.18 3.99 24.70
C GLN A 19 7.38 3.90 23.76
N GLU A 20 8.13 2.81 23.81
CA GLU A 20 9.32 2.65 22.96
C GLU A 20 9.01 2.18 21.52
N ASN A 21 7.77 1.75 21.26
CA ASN A 21 7.35 1.14 19.99
C ASN A 21 6.22 1.93 19.29
N SER A 22 6.07 1.69 17.99
CA SER A 22 5.02 2.30 17.16
C SER A 22 3.67 1.57 17.27
N LEU A 23 3.44 0.78 18.33
CA LEU A 23 2.20 0.03 18.50
C LEU A 23 1.08 0.95 18.97
N GLY A 24 -0.09 0.84 18.34
CA GLY A 24 -1.24 1.66 18.68
C GLY A 24 -2.33 1.65 17.62
N TYR A 25 -3.30 2.54 17.80
CA TYR A 25 -4.41 2.75 16.89
C TYR A 25 -4.57 4.25 16.63
N GLY A 26 -4.90 4.60 15.39
CA GLY A 26 -5.10 5.99 14.99
C GLY A 26 -6.06 6.10 13.82
N SER A 27 -6.59 7.30 13.64
CA SER A 27 -7.43 7.64 12.48
C SER A 27 -6.84 8.83 11.75
N TYR A 28 -6.66 8.70 10.45
CA TYR A 28 -6.25 9.76 9.56
C TYR A 28 -7.47 10.29 8.82
N TYR A 29 -7.62 11.60 8.82
CA TYR A 29 -8.68 12.29 8.10
C TYR A 29 -8.08 13.07 6.94
N LEU A 30 -8.61 12.85 5.75
CA LEU A 30 -8.22 13.55 4.53
C LEU A 30 -9.47 14.13 3.88
N LYS A 31 -9.42 15.42 3.59
CA LYS A 31 -10.45 16.11 2.82
C LYS A 31 -9.90 16.43 1.44
N VAL A 32 -10.53 15.91 0.39
CA VAL A 32 -10.15 16.15 -1.00
C VAL A 32 -11.19 17.05 -1.65
N LEU A 33 -10.75 18.12 -2.30
CA LEU A 33 -11.61 19.02 -3.07
C LEU A 33 -11.74 18.48 -4.49
N LEU A 34 -12.98 18.29 -4.93
CA LEU A 34 -13.32 17.74 -6.24
C LEU A 34 -13.60 18.87 -7.25
N PRO A 35 -13.08 18.78 -8.49
CA PRO A 35 -13.45 19.69 -9.57
C PRO A 35 -14.91 19.46 -10.03
N ASP A 36 -15.49 20.48 -10.68
CA ASP A 36 -16.90 20.48 -11.13
C ASP A 36 -17.28 19.32 -12.07
N ALA A 37 -16.30 18.73 -12.77
CA ALA A 37 -16.48 17.58 -13.64
C ALA A 37 -15.64 16.39 -13.15
N SER A 38 -15.92 15.93 -11.93
CA SER A 38 -15.26 14.75 -11.39
C SER A 38 -15.84 13.47 -12.02
N PRO A 39 -14.99 12.50 -12.39
CA PRO A 39 -15.48 11.21 -12.88
C PRO A 39 -16.29 10.51 -11.77
N PRO A 40 -17.36 9.78 -12.14
CA PRO A 40 -18.28 9.17 -11.16
C PRO A 40 -17.62 8.04 -10.37
N PHE A 41 -16.49 7.52 -10.84
CA PHE A 41 -15.78 6.39 -10.27
C PHE A 41 -14.35 6.80 -9.91
N LEU A 42 -14.05 6.72 -8.62
CA LEU A 42 -12.74 7.09 -8.07
C LEU A 42 -12.12 5.88 -7.38
N GLY A 43 -10.79 5.88 -7.35
CA GLY A 43 -9.98 4.89 -6.68
C GLY A 43 -9.10 5.51 -5.62
N LEU A 44 -9.04 4.83 -4.47
CA LEU A 44 -8.01 5.05 -3.47
C LEU A 44 -7.10 3.84 -3.45
N ARG A 45 -5.80 4.08 -3.54
CA ARG A 45 -4.79 3.03 -3.43
C ARG A 45 -3.85 3.31 -2.29
N LEU A 46 -3.75 2.33 -1.40
CA LEU A 46 -2.71 2.26 -0.40
C LEU A 46 -1.62 1.36 -0.96
N ASN A 47 -0.43 1.91 -1.16
CA ASN A 47 0.68 1.18 -1.78
C ASN A 47 1.20 0.04 -0.91
N ASN A 48 1.00 0.13 0.40
CA ASN A 48 1.33 -0.92 1.32
C ASN A 48 0.51 -0.81 2.59
N ILE A 49 -0.03 -1.94 3.04
CA ILE A 49 -0.65 -2.09 4.35
C ILE A 49 0.04 -3.26 5.05
N HIS A 50 0.64 -2.96 6.19
CA HIS A 50 1.35 -3.93 7.01
C HIS A 50 0.47 -4.59 8.07
N THR A 51 -0.60 -3.92 8.49
CA THR A 51 -1.44 -4.30 9.63
C THR A 51 -2.93 -4.23 9.27
N ALA A 52 -3.78 -3.64 10.09
CA ALA A 52 -5.21 -3.51 9.82
C ALA A 52 -5.60 -2.09 9.44
N VAL A 53 -6.51 -1.97 8.47
CA VAL A 53 -7.04 -0.69 8.01
C VAL A 53 -8.53 -0.78 7.69
N ASN A 54 -9.26 0.28 8.04
CA ASN A 54 -10.61 0.55 7.54
C ASN A 54 -10.57 1.81 6.70
N ILE A 55 -11.14 1.73 5.51
CA ILE A 55 -11.24 2.83 4.56
C ILE A 55 -12.70 3.24 4.51
N ARG A 56 -12.98 4.45 5.01
CA ARG A 56 -14.30 5.07 4.95
C ARG A 56 -14.26 6.27 4.03
N VAL A 57 -15.25 6.38 3.15
CA VAL A 57 -15.42 7.50 2.24
C VAL A 57 -16.81 8.08 2.43
N ASN A 58 -16.91 9.39 2.67
CA ASN A 58 -18.16 10.10 2.95
C ASN A 58 -19.01 9.40 4.05
N GLY A 59 -18.34 8.85 5.06
CA GLY A 59 -18.96 8.11 6.16
C GLY A 59 -19.31 6.65 5.87
N GLN A 60 -19.28 6.21 4.61
CA GLN A 60 -19.54 4.82 4.21
C GLN A 60 -18.25 3.99 4.25
N LEU A 61 -18.34 2.76 4.79
CA LEU A 61 -17.23 1.80 4.74
C LEU A 61 -17.08 1.27 3.31
N VAL A 62 -15.93 1.55 2.69
CA VAL A 62 -15.60 1.08 1.34
C VAL A 62 -14.84 -0.23 1.42
N GLU A 63 -13.86 -0.32 2.31
CA GLU A 63 -13.04 -1.51 2.46
C GLU A 63 -12.53 -1.66 3.91
N SER A 64 -12.38 -2.90 4.36
CA SER A 64 -11.91 -3.27 5.69
C SER A 64 -10.98 -4.47 5.58
N VAL A 65 -9.76 -4.32 6.10
CA VAL A 65 -8.69 -5.31 5.99
C VAL A 65 -8.12 -5.56 7.38
N ASN A 66 -8.08 -6.83 7.79
CA ASN A 66 -7.64 -7.31 9.11
C ASN A 66 -8.35 -6.64 10.32
N TYR A 67 -9.47 -5.91 10.12
CA TYR A 67 -10.31 -5.24 11.12
C TYR A 67 -9.52 -4.47 12.21
N PRO A 68 -9.30 -3.15 12.06
CA PRO A 68 -8.52 -2.40 13.03
C PRO A 68 -9.27 -2.23 14.36
N THR A 69 -8.64 -2.74 15.43
CA THR A 69 -9.15 -2.70 16.80
C THR A 69 -8.25 -1.86 17.71
N ALA A 70 -8.80 -1.33 18.79
CA ALA A 70 -8.02 -0.62 19.82
C ALA A 70 -7.09 -1.56 20.60
N GLU A 71 -7.44 -2.85 20.68
CA GLU A 71 -6.68 -3.88 21.38
C GLU A 71 -6.22 -4.97 20.41
N LYS A 72 -5.10 -5.62 20.71
CA LYS A 72 -4.58 -6.74 19.93
C LYS A 72 -5.49 -7.96 20.10
N THR A 73 -6.38 -8.19 19.16
CA THR A 73 -7.30 -9.33 19.18
C THR A 73 -6.86 -10.44 18.23
N GLU A 74 -6.45 -10.10 17.00
CA GLU A 74 -6.07 -11.07 15.97
C GLU A 74 -4.79 -10.66 15.21
N GLN A 75 -4.12 -11.65 14.60
CA GLN A 75 -2.97 -11.41 13.74
C GLN A 75 -3.40 -11.01 12.33
N SER A 76 -2.64 -10.10 11.72
CA SER A 76 -2.88 -9.56 10.38
C SER A 76 -2.54 -10.62 9.34
N HIS A 77 -3.54 -11.09 8.60
CA HIS A 77 -3.39 -12.15 7.62
C HIS A 77 -3.15 -11.63 6.20
N ILE A 78 -3.65 -10.43 5.89
CA ILE A 78 -3.53 -9.79 4.57
C ILE A 78 -2.50 -8.66 4.65
N ARG A 79 -1.52 -8.64 3.73
CA ARG A 79 -0.48 -7.60 3.63
C ARG A 79 -0.22 -7.23 2.17
N GLY A 80 0.15 -5.98 1.93
CA GLY A 80 0.53 -5.48 0.60
C GLY A 80 -0.36 -4.34 0.08
N PRO A 81 -0.31 -4.04 -1.24
CA PRO A 81 -1.07 -2.95 -1.84
C PRO A 81 -2.55 -3.28 -1.92
N ILE A 82 -3.40 -2.28 -1.67
CA ILE A 82 -4.85 -2.41 -1.73
C ILE A 82 -5.42 -1.24 -2.52
N THR A 83 -6.35 -1.56 -3.42
CA THR A 83 -7.05 -0.58 -4.25
C THR A 83 -8.53 -0.70 -4.00
N SER A 84 -9.11 0.35 -3.41
CA SER A 84 -10.54 0.47 -3.15
C SER A 84 -11.16 1.37 -4.20
N LEU A 85 -12.27 0.94 -4.80
CA LEU A 85 -13.03 1.74 -5.76
C LEU A 85 -14.36 2.16 -5.14
N PHE A 86 -14.77 3.41 -5.37
CA PHE A 86 -16.02 3.95 -4.83
C PHE A 86 -16.63 4.99 -5.76
N TYR A 87 -17.92 5.24 -5.55
CA TYR A 87 -18.67 6.25 -6.28
C TYR A 87 -18.45 7.62 -5.67
N ALA A 88 -18.10 8.60 -6.52
CA ALA A 88 -18.15 10.01 -6.16
C ALA A 88 -19.60 10.47 -6.19
N ASP A 89 -20.03 11.20 -5.17
CA ASP A 89 -21.34 11.86 -5.20
C ASP A 89 -21.22 13.08 -6.15
N PRO A 90 -21.93 13.10 -7.28
CA PRO A 90 -21.80 14.15 -8.28
C PRO A 90 -22.23 15.53 -7.76
N ASP A 91 -23.06 15.57 -6.71
CA ASP A 91 -23.55 16.82 -6.11
C ASP A 91 -22.60 17.36 -5.02
N LYS A 92 -21.60 16.56 -4.61
CA LYS A 92 -20.62 16.96 -3.59
C LYS A 92 -19.29 17.35 -4.22
N ARG A 93 -18.84 18.55 -3.86
CA ARG A 93 -17.53 19.09 -4.25
C ARG A 93 -16.39 18.73 -3.30
N GLU A 94 -16.71 17.96 -2.27
CA GLU A 94 -15.78 17.58 -1.22
C GLU A 94 -15.92 16.09 -0.95
N LEU A 95 -14.78 15.43 -0.84
CA LEU A 95 -14.67 14.02 -0.52
C LEU A 95 -13.98 13.87 0.83
N GLU A 96 -14.63 13.20 1.77
CA GLU A 96 -14.06 12.91 3.07
C GLU A 96 -13.57 11.47 3.10
N ILE A 97 -12.28 11.29 3.37
CA ILE A 97 -11.65 9.97 3.48
C ILE A 97 -11.13 9.82 4.90
N ILE A 98 -11.58 8.76 5.58
CA ILE A 98 -11.11 8.39 6.92
C ILE A 98 -10.43 7.03 6.81
N LEU A 99 -9.15 6.99 7.17
CA LEU A 99 -8.37 5.77 7.29
C LEU A 99 -8.20 5.47 8.79
N GLN A 100 -8.77 4.37 9.26
CA GLN A 100 -8.56 3.90 10.63
C GLN A 100 -7.54 2.79 10.59
N ILE A 101 -6.42 2.94 11.27
CA ILE A 101 -5.30 2.00 11.23
C ILE A 101 -5.02 1.52 12.65
N SER A 102 -4.86 0.21 12.82
CA SER A 102 -4.30 -0.38 14.04
C SER A 102 -2.99 -1.08 13.72
N ASN A 103 -1.97 -0.83 14.53
CA ASN A 103 -0.69 -1.49 14.48
C ASN A 103 -0.41 -2.17 15.83
N HIS A 104 -0.67 -3.48 15.90
CA HIS A 104 -0.39 -4.29 17.10
C HIS A 104 0.73 -5.33 16.88
N GLU A 105 1.40 -5.25 15.73
CA GLU A 105 2.35 -6.26 15.24
C GLU A 105 3.68 -5.70 14.76
N LEU A 106 3.73 -4.47 14.27
CA LEU A 106 4.96 -3.83 13.79
C LEU A 106 5.47 -2.80 14.82
N PRO A 107 6.37 -3.19 15.73
CA PRO A 107 6.87 -2.27 16.75
C PRO A 107 7.77 -1.14 16.19
N PHE A 108 8.25 -1.26 14.95
CA PHE A 108 9.25 -0.35 14.36
C PHE A 108 8.70 0.59 13.28
N ALA A 109 7.43 0.46 12.92
CA ALA A 109 6.76 1.31 11.92
C ALA A 109 5.27 1.29 12.20
N GLY A 110 4.64 2.45 12.34
CA GLY A 110 3.19 2.56 12.53
C GLY A 110 2.59 3.75 11.79
N GLY A 111 1.28 3.72 11.60
CA GLY A 111 0.57 4.75 10.85
C GLY A 111 0.58 4.54 9.33
N VAL A 112 0.45 5.63 8.58
CA VAL A 112 0.55 5.65 7.11
C VAL A 112 1.96 6.03 6.71
N ASP A 113 2.83 5.04 6.57
CA ASP A 113 4.26 5.21 6.26
C ASP A 113 4.55 5.26 4.75
N GLN A 114 3.55 4.95 3.91
CA GLN A 114 3.63 4.98 2.45
C GLN A 114 2.63 5.98 1.84
N THR A 115 2.92 6.44 0.64
CA THR A 115 2.03 7.34 -0.11
C THR A 115 0.69 6.68 -0.39
N VAL A 116 -0.37 7.44 -0.15
CA VAL A 116 -1.74 7.10 -0.55
C VAL A 116 -2.01 7.77 -1.89
N SER A 117 -2.27 6.96 -2.90
CA SER A 117 -2.57 7.45 -4.25
C SER A 117 -4.08 7.57 -4.43
N TYR A 118 -4.52 8.67 -5.02
CA TYR A 118 -5.90 8.95 -5.35
C TYR A 118 -6.00 9.30 -6.84
N GLY A 119 -6.99 8.75 -7.53
CA GLY A 119 -7.18 9.01 -8.96
C GLY A 119 -8.34 8.23 -9.55
N THR A 120 -8.45 8.25 -10.88
CA THR A 120 -9.42 7.38 -11.57
C THR A 120 -8.99 5.92 -11.49
N ALA A 121 -9.93 5.00 -11.73
CA ALA A 121 -9.61 3.57 -11.80
C ALA A 121 -8.54 3.26 -12.87
N GLU A 122 -8.44 4.06 -13.93
CA GLU A 122 -7.39 3.95 -14.95
C GLU A 122 -6.04 4.46 -14.46
N ASP A 123 -5.98 5.63 -13.83
CA ASP A 123 -4.72 6.22 -13.33
C ASP A 123 -4.07 5.32 -12.27
N VAL A 124 -4.88 4.77 -11.37
CA VAL A 124 -4.40 3.86 -10.31
C VAL A 124 -3.83 2.55 -10.89
N ASN A 125 -4.27 2.15 -12.08
CA ASN A 125 -3.80 0.95 -12.77
C ASN A 125 -2.56 1.19 -13.66
N GLN A 126 -2.43 2.37 -14.29
CA GLN A 126 -1.35 2.64 -15.25
C GLN A 126 0.06 2.54 -14.64
N GLU A 127 0.28 3.13 -13.46
CA GLU A 127 1.57 3.04 -12.73
C GLU A 127 1.99 1.58 -12.44
N THR A 128 1.01 0.71 -12.16
CA THR A 128 1.27 -0.71 -11.87
C THR A 128 1.71 -1.48 -13.11
N ASN A 129 1.20 -1.10 -14.29
CA ASN A 129 1.45 -1.83 -15.52
C ASN A 129 2.89 -1.63 -16.00
N LEU A 130 3.44 -0.42 -15.85
CA LEU A 130 4.84 -0.16 -16.19
C LEU A 130 5.79 -0.97 -15.31
N SER A 131 5.58 -0.95 -13.98
CA SER A 131 6.42 -1.73 -13.06
C SER A 131 6.34 -3.22 -13.35
N ARG A 132 5.15 -3.77 -13.64
CA ARG A 132 4.98 -5.18 -14.02
C ARG A 132 5.70 -5.51 -15.33
N PHE A 133 5.62 -4.64 -16.33
CA PHE A 133 6.29 -4.82 -17.62
C PHE A 133 7.81 -4.83 -17.48
N LEU A 134 8.36 -3.89 -16.71
CA LEU A 134 9.79 -3.85 -16.40
C LEU A 134 10.24 -5.12 -15.68
N GLN A 135 9.45 -5.61 -14.72
CA GLN A 135 9.77 -6.83 -13.99
C GLN A 135 9.76 -8.07 -14.90
N LEU A 136 8.77 -8.19 -15.80
CA LEU A 136 8.76 -9.23 -16.84
C LEU A 136 9.97 -9.14 -17.77
N THR A 137 10.38 -7.92 -18.13
CA THR A 137 11.56 -7.69 -18.96
C THR A 137 12.84 -8.18 -18.27
N VAL A 138 13.01 -7.87 -16.99
CA VAL A 138 14.14 -8.36 -16.18
C VAL A 138 14.15 -9.88 -16.11
N ILE A 139 12.98 -10.52 -15.90
CA ILE A 139 12.86 -11.99 -15.89
C ILE A 139 13.31 -12.59 -17.23
N ILE A 140 12.89 -12.03 -18.36
CA ILE A 140 13.28 -12.50 -19.69
C ILE A 140 14.79 -12.37 -19.91
N ILE A 141 15.38 -11.24 -19.53
CA ILE A 141 16.83 -11.01 -19.65
C ILE A 141 17.60 -12.04 -18.82
N LEU A 142 17.21 -12.26 -17.57
CA LEU A 142 17.86 -13.25 -16.70
C LEU A 142 17.69 -14.67 -17.23
N PHE A 143 16.53 -15.00 -17.78
CA PHE A 143 16.28 -16.30 -18.40
C PHE A 143 17.18 -16.55 -19.61
N LEU A 144 17.37 -15.54 -20.47
CA LEU A 144 18.32 -15.61 -21.59
C LEU A 144 19.76 -15.80 -21.12
N HIS A 145 20.18 -15.12 -20.04
CA HIS A 145 21.52 -15.30 -19.47
C HIS A 145 21.70 -16.72 -18.90
N ALA A 146 20.69 -17.26 -18.23
CA ALA A 146 20.71 -18.62 -17.72
C ALA A 146 20.82 -19.64 -18.88
N LEU A 147 20.06 -19.44 -19.96
CA LEU A 147 20.13 -20.29 -21.15
C LEU A 147 21.51 -20.21 -21.83
N TYR A 148 22.07 -19.01 -21.95
CA TYR A 148 23.41 -18.79 -22.51
C TYR A 148 24.50 -19.49 -21.67
N ALA A 149 24.47 -19.29 -20.35
CA ALA A 149 25.39 -19.96 -19.43
C ALA A 149 25.24 -21.49 -19.47
N PHE A 150 24.00 -21.99 -19.57
CA PHE A 150 23.72 -23.41 -19.70
C PHE A 150 24.26 -24.00 -21.01
N ALA A 151 24.10 -23.29 -22.13
CA ALA A 151 24.66 -23.67 -23.43
C ALA A 151 26.20 -23.74 -23.38
N ILE A 152 26.86 -22.73 -22.77
CA ILE A 152 28.31 -22.74 -22.55
C ILE A 152 28.71 -23.94 -21.69
N PHE A 153 27.99 -24.22 -20.61
CA PHE A 153 28.31 -25.33 -19.71
C PHE A 153 28.27 -26.70 -20.43
N LEU A 154 27.25 -26.93 -21.26
CA LEU A 154 27.16 -28.13 -22.10
C LEU A 154 28.32 -28.22 -23.09
N MET A 155 28.65 -27.11 -23.76
CA MET A 155 29.74 -27.06 -24.74
C MET A 155 31.13 -27.23 -24.09
N ASN A 156 31.33 -26.74 -22.86
CA ASN A 156 32.57 -26.88 -22.11
C ASN A 156 32.78 -28.31 -21.58
N LYS A 157 31.70 -29.04 -21.23
CA LYS A 157 31.79 -30.47 -20.89
C LYS A 157 32.26 -31.34 -22.07
N GLY A 158 31.96 -30.94 -23.30
CA GLY A 158 32.44 -31.63 -24.51
C GLY A 158 33.94 -31.44 -24.81
N LYS A 159 34.60 -30.42 -24.23
CA LYS A 159 36.03 -30.11 -24.46
C LYS A 159 36.98 -30.68 -23.40
N ARG A 160 36.47 -31.33 -22.35
CA ARG A 160 37.27 -31.90 -21.25
C ARG A 160 37.61 -33.40 -21.42
N GLN A 161 37.35 -33.98 -22.59
CA GLN A 161 37.73 -35.36 -22.93
C GLN A 161 38.67 -35.37 -24.15
N THR A 162 39.88 -34.83 -24.00
CA THR A 162 41.05 -35.13 -24.85
C THR A 162 42.30 -35.03 -24.00
#